data_AF-A0A2W5SMG5-F1
#
_entry.id   AF-A0A2W5SMG5-F1
#
_cell.length_a   1.000
_cell.length_b   1.000
_cell.length_c   1.000
_cell.angle_alpha   90.00
_cell.angle_beta   90.00
_cell.angle_gamma   90.00
#
_symmetry.space_group_name_H-M   'P 1'
#
loop_
_entity.id
_entity.type
_entity.pdbx_description
1 polymer ?
#
loop_
_entity_poly.entity_id
_entity_poly.type
_entity_poly.pdbx_seq_one_letter_code
_entity_poly.pdbx_strand_id
1 'polypeptide(L)'
;ITKDATSGTISRNSAIGIRTPETKKSDDGWVGGHKAATPILKGAGIVTLVITAVLIISSFFGDRMTVLTITSAILGYSVAIGGICWAAVVANNAAKTINQKKANHA
;
A
#
# COMPACT_ATOMS: atom_id res chain seq x y z
N ILE A 1 8.44 5.45 4.16
CA ILE A 1 8.60 3.98 4.22
C ILE A 1 9.96 3.66 4.83
N THR A 2 9.97 3.01 5.99
CA THR A 2 11.22 2.63 6.69
C THR A 2 11.94 1.53 5.92
N LYS A 3 13.28 1.57 5.94
CA LYS A 3 14.17 0.66 5.21
C LYS A 3 13.83 -0.82 5.48
N ASP A 4 13.39 -1.11 6.71
CA ASP A 4 12.99 -2.43 7.19
C ASP A 4 11.77 -3.03 6.48
N ALA A 5 10.82 -2.18 6.07
CA ALA A 5 9.63 -2.62 5.34
C ALA A 5 9.96 -3.08 3.91
N THR A 6 11.09 -2.63 3.36
CA THR A 6 11.54 -2.99 2.00
C THR A 6 12.62 -4.07 2.00
N SER A 7 13.44 -4.16 3.04
CA SER A 7 14.53 -5.14 3.16
C SER A 7 14.08 -6.53 3.58
N GLY A 8 12.81 -6.73 3.95
CA GLY A 8 12.32 -8.03 4.41
C GLY A 8 12.80 -8.40 5.82
N THR A 9 13.36 -7.46 6.57
CA THR A 9 13.83 -7.66 7.95
C THR A 9 12.67 -7.72 8.96
N ILE A 10 11.48 -7.27 8.56
CA ILE A 10 10.25 -7.51 9.31
C ILE A 10 9.93 -9.01 9.20
N SER A 11 10.00 -9.72 10.33
CA SER A 11 9.64 -11.14 10.35
C SER A 11 8.18 -11.32 9.91
N ARG A 12 7.88 -12.47 9.30
CA ARG A 12 6.53 -12.85 8.88
C ARG A 12 5.51 -12.90 10.04
N ASN A 13 6.00 -12.93 11.29
CA ASN A 13 5.19 -12.86 12.51
C ASN A 13 5.02 -11.44 13.08
N SER A 14 5.52 -10.41 12.41
CA SER A 14 5.37 -9.04 12.89
C SER A 14 3.91 -8.56 12.89
N ALA A 15 3.58 -7.63 13.79
CA ALA A 15 2.27 -6.99 13.84
C ALA A 15 1.99 -6.06 12.64
N ILE A 16 3.00 -5.77 11.82
CA ILE A 16 2.98 -4.77 10.75
C ILE A 16 3.31 -5.43 9.40
N GLY A 17 2.51 -5.16 8.36
CA GLY A 17 2.76 -5.62 6.97
C GLY A 17 1.50 -6.09 6.23
N ILE A 18 1.65 -6.42 4.95
CA ILE A 18 0.57 -6.96 4.10
C ILE A 18 0.44 -8.48 4.35
N ARG A 19 -0.58 -8.86 5.13
CA ARG A 19 -0.80 -10.25 5.56
C ARG A 19 -1.89 -10.94 4.74
N THR A 20 -1.55 -11.45 3.58
CA THR A 20 -2.44 -12.30 2.77
C THR A 20 -2.13 -13.78 2.98
N PRO A 21 -2.97 -14.72 2.52
CA PRO A 21 -2.66 -16.14 2.58
C PRO A 21 -1.31 -16.49 1.94
N GLU A 22 -0.98 -15.89 0.79
CA GLU A 22 0.25 -16.21 0.06
C GLU A 22 1.51 -15.54 0.64
N THR A 23 1.41 -14.29 1.13
CA THR A 23 2.57 -13.61 1.74
C THR A 23 2.99 -14.25 3.07
N LYS A 24 2.11 -15.01 3.73
CA LYS A 24 2.39 -15.71 4.99
C LYS A 24 2.94 -17.13 4.82
N LYS A 25 2.94 -17.71 3.61
CA LYS A 25 3.34 -19.11 3.38
C LYS A 25 4.85 -19.33 3.44
N SER A 26 5.64 -18.36 3.02
CA SER A 26 7.10 -18.48 2.99
C SER A 26 7.76 -17.10 3.19
N ASP A 27 9.03 -17.09 3.59
CA ASP A 27 9.77 -15.84 3.76
C ASP A 27 10.06 -15.18 2.41
N ASP A 28 10.35 -15.97 1.38
CA ASP A 28 10.51 -15.47 0.01
C ASP A 28 9.21 -14.83 -0.52
N GLY A 29 8.06 -15.44 -0.21
CA GLY A 29 6.73 -14.89 -0.53
C GLY A 29 6.42 -13.61 0.26
N TRP A 30 6.84 -13.54 1.53
CA TRP A 30 6.73 -12.33 2.34
C TRP A 30 7.53 -11.17 1.73
N VAL A 31 8.81 -11.37 1.47
CA VAL A 31 9.70 -10.35 0.91
C VAL A 31 9.28 -9.97 -0.51
N GLY A 32 9.01 -10.96 -1.35
CA GLY A 32 8.61 -10.74 -2.74
C GLY A 32 7.28 -10.00 -2.87
N GLY A 33 6.29 -10.34 -2.04
CA GLY A 33 5.00 -9.64 -2.00
C GLY A 33 5.13 -8.17 -1.59
N HIS A 34 5.92 -7.88 -0.55
CA HIS A 34 6.16 -6.50 -0.10
C HIS A 34 6.96 -5.68 -1.12
N LYS A 35 7.95 -6.31 -1.76
CA LYS A 35 8.72 -5.68 -2.83
C LYS A 35 7.82 -5.29 -4.01
N ALA A 36 6.90 -6.18 -4.42
CA ALA A 36 5.95 -5.92 -5.50
C ALA A 36 4.92 -4.84 -5.14
N ALA A 37 4.49 -4.76 -3.87
CA ALA A 37 3.54 -3.74 -3.40
C ALA A 37 4.16 -2.35 -3.21
N THR A 38 5.48 -2.26 -2.99
CA THR A 38 6.19 -1.00 -2.69
C THR A 38 5.93 0.13 -3.70
N PRO A 39 6.05 -0.05 -5.04
CA PRO A 39 5.79 1.03 -5.98
C PRO A 39 4.35 1.55 -5.93
N ILE A 40 3.38 0.65 -5.73
CA ILE A 40 1.95 1.00 -5.63
C ILE A 40 1.71 1.86 -4.38
N LEU A 41 2.21 1.42 -3.23
CA LEU A 41 2.07 2.15 -1.97
C LEU A 41 2.80 3.49 -1.99
N LYS A 42 3.98 3.57 -2.64
CA LYS A 42 4.68 4.84 -2.84
C LYS A 42 3.85 5.81 -3.69
N GLY A 43 3.34 5.34 -4.84
CA GLY A 43 2.54 6.16 -5.73
C GLY A 43 1.26 6.65 -5.06
N ALA A 44 0.49 5.73 -4.46
CA ALA A 44 -0.71 6.06 -3.71
C ALA A 44 -0.42 7.05 -2.57
N GLY A 45 0.64 6.82 -1.80
CA GLY A 45 1.05 7.71 -0.71
C GLY A 45 1.40 9.13 -1.19
N ILE A 46 2.13 9.26 -2.30
CA ILE A 46 2.45 10.57 -2.89
C ILE A 46 1.16 11.29 -3.33
N VAL A 47 0.27 10.60 -4.03
CA VAL A 47 -1.00 11.19 -4.48
C VAL A 47 -1.86 11.61 -3.29
N THR A 48 -1.97 10.76 -2.27
CA THR A 48 -2.70 11.10 -1.04
C THR A 48 -2.09 12.31 -0.34
N LEU A 49 -0.76 12.43 -0.25
CA LEU A 49 -0.10 13.61 0.33
C LEU A 49 -0.44 14.90 -0.41
N VAL A 50 -0.47 14.87 -1.74
CA VAL A 50 -0.86 16.04 -2.56
C VAL A 50 -2.31 16.43 -2.28
N ILE A 51 -3.23 15.46 -2.24
CA ILE A 51 -4.64 15.71 -1.93
C ILE A 51 -4.80 16.26 -0.50
N THR A 52 -4.05 15.72 0.46
CA THR A 52 -4.03 16.24 1.85
C THR A 52 -3.56 17.68 1.91
N ALA A 53 -2.54 18.06 1.13
CA ALA A 53 -2.11 19.46 1.06
C ALA A 53 -3.22 20.38 0.55
N VAL A 54 -3.96 19.96 -0.50
CA VAL A 54 -5.12 20.70 -1.01
C VAL A 54 -6.20 20.85 0.06
N LEU A 55 -6.51 19.78 0.79
CA LEU A 55 -7.49 19.81 1.89
C LEU A 55 -7.09 20.77 3.02
N ILE A 56 -5.81 20.76 3.40
CA ILE A 56 -5.30 21.67 4.44
C ILE A 56 -5.43 23.11 3.95
N ILE A 57 -4.99 23.41 2.72
CA ILE A 57 -5.09 24.76 2.16
C ILE A 57 -6.55 25.21 2.07
N SER A 58 -7.45 24.36 1.57
CA SER A 58 -8.86 24.73 1.39
C SER A 58 -9.56 25.02 2.72
N SER A 59 -9.13 24.40 3.82
CA SER A 59 -9.69 24.62 5.16
C SER A 59 -9.54 26.07 5.64
N PHE A 60 -8.52 26.81 5.19
CA PHE A 60 -8.32 28.23 5.54
C PHE A 60 -9.30 29.19 4.86
N PHE A 61 -10.03 28.73 3.84
CA PHE A 61 -10.95 29.56 3.05
C PHE A 61 -12.43 29.34 3.43
N GLY A 62 -12.70 28.52 4.46
CA GLY A 62 -14.04 28.27 4.99
C GLY A 62 -15.03 27.83 3.91
N ASP A 63 -16.26 28.38 3.98
CA ASP A 63 -17.37 27.96 3.11
C ASP A 63 -17.19 28.31 1.63
N ARG A 64 -16.21 29.16 1.29
CA ARG A 64 -15.95 29.55 -0.11
C ARG A 64 -15.43 28.39 -0.96
N MET A 65 -14.85 27.37 -0.32
CA MET A 65 -14.21 26.23 -0.98
C MET A 65 -14.87 24.88 -0.60
N THR A 66 -16.11 24.89 -0.09
CA THR A 66 -16.78 23.68 0.42
C THR A 66 -16.82 22.53 -0.58
N VAL A 67 -17.14 22.81 -1.85
CA VAL A 67 -17.17 21.77 -2.90
C VAL A 67 -15.79 21.17 -3.12
N LEU A 68 -14.74 22.00 -3.20
CA LEU A 68 -13.36 21.54 -3.35
C LEU A 68 -12.89 20.71 -2.15
N THR A 69 -13.23 21.15 -0.94
CA THR A 69 -12.88 20.42 0.30
C THR A 69 -13.55 19.05 0.34
N ILE A 70 -14.86 18.96 0.09
CA ILE A 70 -15.61 17.70 0.14
C ILE A 70 -15.12 16.74 -0.95
N THR A 71 -14.98 17.22 -2.18
CA THR A 71 -14.52 16.39 -3.31
C THR A 71 -13.10 15.89 -3.11
N SER A 72 -12.19 16.74 -2.61
CA SER A 72 -10.81 16.34 -2.28
C SER A 72 -10.78 15.31 -1.16
N ALA A 73 -11.66 15.42 -0.15
CA ALA A 73 -11.72 14.47 0.94
C ALA A 73 -12.14 13.08 0.44
N ILE A 74 -13.22 13.03 -0.33
CA ILE A 74 -13.71 11.78 -0.94
C ILE A 74 -12.62 11.16 -1.81
N LEU A 75 -12.03 11.95 -2.71
CA LEU A 75 -10.97 11.49 -3.59
C LEU A 75 -9.76 10.96 -2.81
N GLY A 76 -9.33 11.67 -1.77
CA GLY A 76 -8.21 11.28 -0.91
C GLY A 76 -8.42 9.91 -0.26
N TYR A 77 -9.61 9.68 0.32
CA TYR A 77 -9.96 8.39 0.90
C TYR A 77 -10.07 7.28 -0.16
N SER A 78 -10.69 7.57 -1.31
CA SER A 78 -10.79 6.61 -2.41
C SER A 78 -9.41 6.17 -2.91
N VAL A 79 -8.48 7.11 -3.11
CA VAL A 79 -7.10 6.80 -3.54
C VAL A 79 -6.35 6.00 -2.46
N ALA A 80 -6.45 6.39 -1.19
CA ALA A 80 -5.75 5.71 -0.11
C ALA A 80 -6.24 4.26 0.06
N ILE A 81 -7.56 4.07 0.17
CA ILE A 81 -8.17 2.74 0.33
C ILE A 81 -7.94 1.90 -0.92
N GLY A 82 -8.20 2.45 -2.10
CA GLY A 82 -7.98 1.77 -3.38
C GLY A 82 -6.53 1.34 -3.58
N GLY A 83 -5.58 2.22 -3.27
CA GLY A 83 -4.15 1.94 -3.35
C GLY A 83 -3.70 0.83 -2.40
N ILE A 84 -4.21 0.81 -1.17
CA ILE A 84 -3.92 -0.25 -0.19
C ILE A 84 -4.51 -1.59 -0.66
N CYS A 85 -5.77 -1.62 -1.12
CA CYS A 85 -6.41 -2.81 -1.64
C CYS A 85 -5.66 -3.37 -2.86
N TRP A 86 -5.27 -2.51 -3.80
CA TRP A 86 -4.51 -2.91 -4.97
C TRP A 86 -3.13 -3.46 -4.58
N ALA A 87 -2.41 -2.77 -3.69
CA ALA A 87 -1.14 -3.25 -3.17
C ALA A 87 -1.26 -4.64 -2.53
N ALA A 88 -2.34 -4.90 -1.78
CA ALA A 88 -2.59 -6.20 -1.17
C ALA A 88 -2.82 -7.32 -2.20
N VAL A 89 -3.60 -7.04 -3.25
CA VAL A 89 -3.83 -8.00 -4.36
C VAL A 89 -2.52 -8.32 -5.08
N VAL A 90 -1.72 -7.29 -5.40
CA VAL A 90 -0.43 -7.47 -6.09
C VAL A 90 0.56 -8.22 -5.22
N ALA A 91 0.65 -7.90 -3.93
CA ALA A 91 1.48 -8.64 -2.98
C ALA A 91 1.11 -10.13 -2.93
N ASN A 92 -0.19 -10.43 -2.87
CA ASN A 92 -0.68 -11.81 -2.84
C ASN A 92 -0.31 -12.58 -4.11
N ASN A 93 -0.53 -11.96 -5.28
CA ASN A 93 -0.24 -12.60 -6.56
C ASN A 93 1.27 -12.84 -6.75
N ALA A 94 2.10 -11.86 -6.40
CA ALA A 94 3.56 -12.01 -6.46
C ALA A 94 4.05 -13.12 -5.52
N ALA A 95 3.54 -13.17 -4.29
CA ALA A 95 3.87 -14.22 -3.33
C ALA A 95 3.43 -15.61 -3.83
N LYS A 96 2.25 -15.72 -4.45
CA LYS A 96 1.75 -16.96 -5.05
C LYS A 96 2.71 -17.50 -6.10
N THR A 97 3.15 -16.65 -7.03
CA THR A 97 4.08 -17.05 -8.10
C THR A 97 5.42 -17.53 -7.54
N ILE A 98 5.94 -16.87 -6.50
CA ILE A 98 7.19 -17.26 -5.83
C ILE A 98 7.03 -18.61 -5.14
N ASN A 99 5.94 -18.81 -4.39
CA ASN A 99 5.66 -20.08 -3.70
C ASN A 99 5.53 -21.24 -4.69
N GLN A 100 4.82 -21.04 -5.80
CA GLN A 100 4.65 -22.05 -6.85
C GLN A 100 5.98 -22.39 -7.52
N LYS A 101 6.79 -21.38 -7.84
CA LYS A 101 8.12 -21.60 -8.42
C LYS A 101 9.00 -22.43 -7.49
N LYS A 102 8.96 -22.17 -6.18
CA LYS A 102 9.72 -22.94 -5.18
C LYS A 102 9.25 -24.39 -5.09
N ALA A 103 7.94 -24.62 -5.13
CA ALA A 103 7.36 -25.97 -5.09
C ALA A 103 7.72 -26.81 -6.34
N ASN A 104 7.88 -26.18 -7.51
CA ASN A 104 8.24 -26.88 -8.75
C ASN A 104 9.74 -27.19 -8.88
N HIS A 105 10.59 -26.63 -8.01
CA HIS A 105 12.04 -26.80 -8.01
C HIS A 105 12.56 -27.52 -6.75
N ALA A 106 11.66 -28.00 -5.89
CA ALA A 106 11.95 -28.79 -4.70
C ALA A 106 11.71 -30.28 -5.00
#